data_AF-A0A072PAJ7-F1
#
_entry.id   AF-A0A072PAJ7-F1
#
_cell.length_a   1.000
_cell.length_b   1.000
_cell.length_c   1.000
_cell.angle_alpha   90.00
_cell.angle_beta   90.00
_cell.angle_gamma   90.00
#
_symmetry.space_group_name_H-M   'P 1'
#
loop_
_entity.id
_entity.type
_entity.pdbx_description
1 polymer ?
#
loop_
_entity_poly.entity_id
_entity_poly.type
_entity_poly.pdbx_seq_one_letter_code
_entity_poly.pdbx_strand_id
1 'polypeptide(L)'
;MLKRCARSYLPNGQLHKAKEYSDLADFEPQDHSLFKIHTHVTTQGFIFVNFDARETPAVSFEEQFGDDFDPTPTRQTGKEVGDEFSLFPPPSIWEYDHTWNSSVAGTEFNWKTFADGFQVHLGFILPYEYVPRADKSL
;
A
#
# COMPACT_ATOMS: atom_id res chain seq x y z
N MET A 1 26.02 23.73 19.32
CA MET A 1 25.23 22.62 19.92
C MET A 1 23.88 22.60 19.19
N LEU A 2 23.67 21.70 18.23
CA LEU A 2 22.36 21.57 17.56
C LEU A 2 21.37 20.93 18.54
N LYS A 3 20.47 21.75 19.11
CA LYS A 3 19.30 21.23 19.85
C LYS A 3 18.42 20.49 18.84
N ARG A 4 18.25 19.17 19.02
CA ARG A 4 17.37 18.36 18.17
C ARG A 4 15.90 18.69 18.48
N CYS A 5 15.15 19.05 17.46
CA CYS A 5 13.69 19.17 17.54
C CYS A 5 13.08 17.77 17.55
N ALA A 6 12.69 17.26 18.72
CA ALA A 6 11.98 15.99 18.85
C ALA A 6 10.46 16.25 18.85
N ARG A 7 9.79 15.85 17.76
CA ARG A 7 8.33 15.80 17.66
C ARG A 7 7.87 14.36 17.88
N SER A 8 6.79 14.17 18.62
CA SER A 8 6.13 12.87 18.80
C SER A 8 4.66 12.97 18.43
N TYR A 9 4.12 11.91 17.82
CA TYR A 9 2.73 11.84 17.38
C TYR A 9 2.01 10.69 18.08
N LEU A 10 0.72 10.85 18.29
CA LEU A 10 -0.16 9.77 18.71
C LEU A 10 -0.40 8.79 17.54
N PRO A 11 -0.85 7.55 17.81
CA PRO A 11 -1.19 6.59 16.74
C PRO A 11 -2.24 7.09 15.75
N ASN A 12 -3.07 8.05 16.16
CA ASN A 12 -4.06 8.71 15.29
C ASN A 12 -3.46 9.87 14.44
N GLY A 13 -2.14 10.06 14.47
CA GLY A 13 -1.42 11.09 13.72
C GLY A 13 -1.39 12.48 14.37
N GLN A 14 -2.10 12.70 15.48
CA GLN A 14 -2.11 14.01 16.15
C GLN A 14 -0.76 14.31 16.78
N LEU A 15 -0.30 15.55 16.64
CA LEU A 15 0.93 16.00 17.28
C LEU A 15 0.77 15.99 18.81
N HIS A 16 1.56 15.16 19.49
CA HIS A 16 1.51 15.00 20.93
C HIS A 16 2.46 15.95 21.66
N LYS A 17 3.71 16.07 21.17
CA LYS A 17 4.75 16.87 21.84
C LYS A 17 5.64 17.57 20.82
N ALA A 18 5.87 18.87 21.05
CA ALA A 18 6.80 19.69 20.30
C ALA A 18 7.52 20.66 21.26
N LYS A 19 8.54 20.14 21.96
CA LYS A 19 9.15 20.76 23.16
C LYS A 19 9.67 22.20 22.98
N GLU A 20 10.08 22.59 21.79
CA GLU A 20 10.63 23.95 21.50
C GLU A 20 9.59 24.89 20.85
N TYR A 21 8.38 24.39 20.56
CA TYR A 21 7.31 25.15 19.88
C TYR A 21 6.11 25.43 20.80
N SER A 22 5.98 24.68 21.90
CA SER A 22 4.87 24.81 22.86
C SER A 22 4.79 26.19 23.54
N ASP A 23 5.89 26.95 23.58
CA ASP A 23 5.95 28.27 24.22
C ASP A 23 5.65 29.43 23.24
N LEU A 24 5.38 29.13 21.96
CA LEU A 24 5.04 30.12 20.94
C LEU A 24 3.55 30.47 21.03
N ALA A 25 3.23 31.76 21.12
CA ALA A 25 1.87 32.25 21.32
C ALA A 25 0.88 31.85 20.21
N ASP A 26 1.36 31.66 18.98
CA ASP A 26 0.54 31.34 17.80
C ASP A 26 0.70 29.89 17.33
N PHE A 27 1.27 29.00 18.17
CA PHE A 27 1.50 27.61 17.79
C PHE A 27 0.30 26.74 18.16
N GLU A 28 -0.46 26.34 17.14
CA GLU A 28 -1.54 25.35 17.26
C GLU A 28 -1.05 23.95 16.84
N PRO A 29 -0.99 22.96 17.76
CA PRO A 29 -0.52 21.61 17.44
C PRO A 29 -1.33 20.91 16.34
N GLN A 30 -2.59 21.29 16.18
CA GLN A 30 -3.50 20.70 15.19
C GLN A 30 -3.02 20.95 13.75
N ASP A 31 -2.47 22.14 13.48
CA ASP A 31 -1.95 22.54 12.17
C ASP A 31 -0.63 21.83 11.80
N HIS A 32 -0.04 21.10 12.75
CA HIS A 32 1.23 20.40 12.61
C HIS A 32 1.12 18.90 12.86
N SER A 33 -0.09 18.35 12.83
CA SER A 33 -0.34 16.91 12.88
C SER A 33 -0.03 16.23 11.53
N LEU A 34 0.11 14.91 11.53
CA LEU A 34 0.33 14.16 10.29
C LEU A 34 -0.91 14.26 9.39
N PHE A 35 -0.70 14.26 8.07
CA PHE A 35 -1.80 14.16 7.11
C PHE A 35 -2.56 12.85 7.31
N LYS A 36 -3.90 12.95 7.30
CA LYS A 36 -4.75 11.77 7.25
C LYS A 36 -4.55 11.06 5.91
N ILE A 37 -4.71 9.75 5.93
CA ILE A 37 -4.77 8.89 4.75
C ILE A 37 -6.03 8.05 4.88
N HIS A 38 -6.61 7.65 3.76
CA HIS A 38 -7.75 6.74 3.76
C HIS A 38 -7.25 5.30 3.66
N THR A 39 -7.91 4.42 4.41
CA THR A 39 -7.61 2.98 4.41
C THR A 39 -8.88 2.18 4.23
N HIS A 40 -8.86 1.20 3.34
CA HIS A 40 -9.93 0.21 3.20
C HIS A 40 -9.39 -1.16 3.58
N VAL A 41 -10.11 -1.90 4.42
CA VAL A 41 -9.73 -3.25 4.84
C VAL A 41 -10.82 -4.21 4.38
N THR A 42 -10.48 -5.14 3.50
CA THR A 42 -11.44 -6.12 2.99
C THR A 42 -11.78 -7.16 4.05
N THR A 43 -12.87 -7.90 3.84
CA THR A 43 -13.29 -8.99 4.75
C THR A 43 -12.21 -10.06 4.96
N GLN A 44 -11.33 -10.24 3.97
CA GLN A 44 -10.22 -11.21 3.98
C GLN A 44 -8.94 -10.64 4.61
N GLY A 45 -8.89 -9.34 4.93
CA GLY A 45 -7.77 -8.69 5.61
C GLY A 45 -6.77 -7.99 4.72
N PHE A 46 -7.07 -7.78 3.43
CA PHE A 46 -6.22 -6.97 2.57
C PHE A 46 -6.40 -5.49 2.89
N ILE A 47 -5.29 -4.75 3.01
CA ILE A 47 -5.29 -3.33 3.37
C ILE A 47 -4.93 -2.52 2.13
N PHE A 48 -5.84 -1.64 1.72
CA PHE A 48 -5.64 -0.67 0.65
C PHE A 48 -5.46 0.72 1.24
N VAL A 49 -4.53 1.50 0.69
CA VAL A 49 -4.18 2.83 1.19
C VAL A 49 -4.31 3.86 0.07
N ASN A 50 -4.97 4.98 0.38
CA ASN A 50 -5.07 6.14 -0.48
C ASN A 50 -4.49 7.38 0.24
N PHE A 51 -3.50 8.02 -0.37
CA PHE A 51 -2.76 9.17 0.19
C PHE A 51 -3.48 10.52 0.03
N ASP A 52 -4.76 10.51 -0.34
CA ASP A 52 -5.59 11.70 -0.35
C ASP A 52 -5.89 12.19 1.08
N ALA A 53 -5.43 13.42 1.40
CA ALA A 53 -5.57 13.98 2.74
C ALA A 53 -6.91 14.69 3.01
N ARG A 54 -7.80 14.75 2.00
CA ARG A 54 -9.15 15.32 2.17
C ARG A 54 -9.99 14.51 3.14
N GLU A 55 -11.04 15.11 3.69
CA GLU A 55 -11.99 14.40 4.55
C GLU A 55 -12.73 13.28 3.81
N THR A 56 -13.04 13.51 2.54
CA THR A 56 -13.54 12.47 1.62
C THR A 56 -12.57 12.38 0.45
N PRO A 57 -12.09 11.17 0.09
CA PRO A 57 -11.18 11.02 -1.04
C PRO A 57 -11.87 11.42 -2.35
N ALA A 58 -11.12 11.92 -3.35
CA ALA A 58 -11.70 12.20 -4.67
C ALA A 58 -12.29 10.96 -5.34
N VAL A 59 -11.70 9.81 -5.07
CA VAL A 59 -12.10 8.52 -5.61
C VAL A 59 -12.17 7.59 -4.41
N SER A 60 -13.38 7.16 -4.10
CA SER A 60 -13.64 6.12 -3.10
C SER A 60 -13.13 4.76 -3.56
N PHE A 61 -13.04 3.82 -2.63
CA PHE A 61 -12.61 2.45 -2.95
C PHE A 61 -13.59 1.79 -3.93
N GLU A 62 -14.88 1.99 -3.70
CA GLU A 62 -15.99 1.49 -4.51
C GLU A 62 -15.99 2.11 -5.90
N GLU A 63 -15.70 3.40 -6.06
CA GLU A 63 -15.57 4.03 -7.38
C GLU A 63 -14.36 3.51 -8.17
N GLN A 64 -13.25 3.18 -7.48
CA GLN A 64 -12.02 2.72 -8.12
C GLN A 64 -12.09 1.24 -8.56
N PHE A 65 -12.71 0.38 -7.74
CA PHE A 65 -12.70 -1.07 -7.94
C PHE A 65 -14.09 -1.68 -8.24
N GLY A 66 -15.17 -0.94 -8.01
CA GLY A 66 -16.55 -1.41 -8.11
C GLY A 66 -17.01 -2.18 -6.87
N ASP A 67 -18.33 -2.28 -6.71
CA ASP A 67 -18.99 -3.03 -5.62
C ASP A 67 -18.73 -4.55 -5.66
N ASP A 68 -18.20 -5.01 -6.79
CA ASP A 68 -17.94 -6.40 -7.13
C ASP A 68 -16.64 -6.91 -6.49
N PHE A 69 -15.72 -5.98 -6.17
CA PHE A 69 -14.38 -6.29 -5.69
C PHE A 69 -14.35 -6.73 -4.23
N ASP A 70 -15.09 -6.07 -3.34
CA ASP A 70 -15.18 -6.46 -1.92
C ASP A 70 -16.66 -6.63 -1.55
N PRO A 71 -17.21 -7.83 -1.82
CA PRO A 71 -18.64 -8.02 -1.68
C PRO A 71 -19.07 -8.11 -0.23
N THR A 72 -19.53 -6.99 0.31
CA THR A 72 -20.23 -6.97 1.58
C THR A 72 -21.62 -7.62 1.47
N PRO A 73 -22.19 -8.13 2.58
CA PRO A 73 -23.50 -8.81 2.58
C PRO A 73 -24.67 -7.91 2.13
N THR A 74 -24.48 -6.61 1.96
CA THR A 74 -25.50 -5.68 1.43
C THR A 74 -24.90 -4.89 0.25
N ARG A 75 -24.87 -5.49 -0.94
CA ARG A 75 -24.45 -4.80 -2.17
C ARG A 75 -25.46 -3.73 -2.57
N GLN A 76 -24.99 -2.55 -2.97
CA GLN A 76 -25.85 -1.42 -3.35
C GLN A 76 -26.62 -1.67 -4.65
N THR A 77 -26.11 -2.53 -5.53
CA THR A 77 -26.60 -2.71 -6.91
C THR A 77 -27.56 -3.88 -7.10
N GLY A 78 -27.79 -4.72 -6.08
CA GLY A 78 -28.75 -5.83 -6.12
C GLY A 78 -28.44 -6.95 -7.13
N LYS A 79 -27.26 -6.93 -7.77
CA LYS A 79 -26.80 -8.00 -8.66
C LYS A 79 -26.10 -9.10 -7.85
N GLU A 80 -26.36 -10.35 -8.22
CA GLU A 80 -25.51 -11.47 -7.83
C GLU A 80 -24.17 -11.33 -8.55
N VAL A 81 -23.15 -10.97 -7.79
CA VAL A 81 -21.77 -10.94 -8.23
C VAL A 81 -21.03 -12.05 -7.48
N GLY A 82 -20.09 -12.72 -8.14
CA GLY A 82 -19.22 -13.68 -7.47
C GLY A 82 -18.40 -12.99 -6.38
N ASP A 83 -18.04 -13.71 -5.32
CA ASP A 83 -17.01 -13.26 -4.39
C ASP A 83 -15.69 -13.87 -4.81
N GLU A 84 -14.91 -13.15 -5.62
CA GLU A 84 -13.59 -13.59 -6.08
C GLU A 84 -12.65 -13.86 -4.88
N PHE A 85 -12.89 -13.16 -3.76
CA PHE A 85 -12.10 -13.31 -2.56
C PHE A 85 -12.62 -14.38 -1.60
N SER A 86 -13.75 -15.03 -1.88
CA SER A 86 -14.28 -16.16 -1.09
C SER A 86 -13.32 -17.35 -1.05
N LEU A 87 -12.40 -17.43 -2.01
CA LEU A 87 -11.34 -18.43 -2.05
C LEU A 87 -10.26 -18.18 -0.98
N PHE A 88 -10.15 -16.95 -0.46
CA PHE A 88 -9.20 -16.62 0.57
C PHE A 88 -9.84 -16.80 1.95
N PRO A 89 -9.25 -17.64 2.81
CA PRO A 89 -9.73 -17.82 4.17
C PRO A 89 -9.63 -16.54 5.02
N PRO A 90 -10.31 -16.50 6.19
CA PRO A 90 -10.36 -15.32 7.05
C PRO A 90 -8.97 -14.83 7.48
N PRO A 91 -8.82 -13.51 7.75
CA PRO A 91 -7.54 -12.89 8.11
C PRO A 91 -6.81 -13.57 9.27
N SER A 92 -7.57 -14.13 10.23
CA SER A 92 -7.04 -14.76 11.44
C SER A 92 -6.19 -16.00 11.20
N ILE A 93 -6.16 -16.55 9.98
CA ILE A 93 -5.39 -17.77 9.68
C ILE A 93 -4.14 -17.50 8.84
N TRP A 94 -3.94 -16.28 8.35
CA TRP A 94 -2.76 -15.96 7.56
C TRP A 94 -1.58 -15.65 8.48
N GLU A 95 -0.49 -16.38 8.30
CA GLU A 95 0.81 -16.05 8.89
C GLU A 95 1.74 -15.56 7.78
N TYR A 96 2.39 -14.42 8.02
CA TYR A 96 3.41 -13.92 7.12
C TYR A 96 4.58 -14.91 7.08
N ASP A 97 4.92 -15.37 5.89
CA ASP A 97 5.97 -16.37 5.68
C ASP A 97 7.20 -15.73 4.99
N HIS A 98 7.06 -15.25 3.75
CA HIS A 98 8.17 -14.67 2.99
C HIS A 98 7.78 -13.44 2.15
N THR A 99 8.77 -12.62 1.80
CA THR A 99 8.69 -11.54 0.81
C THR A 99 9.83 -11.70 -0.17
N TRP A 100 9.51 -11.52 -1.46
CA TRP A 100 10.52 -11.37 -2.49
C TRP A 100 10.50 -9.95 -3.03
N ASN A 101 11.68 -9.33 -3.13
CA ASN A 101 11.82 -8.02 -3.71
C ASN A 101 12.33 -8.16 -5.16
N SER A 102 11.50 -7.83 -6.14
CA SER A 102 11.86 -7.99 -7.55
C SER A 102 12.99 -7.05 -7.98
N SER A 103 13.18 -5.93 -7.29
CA SER A 103 14.24 -4.96 -7.63
C SER A 103 15.64 -5.56 -7.46
N VAL A 104 15.82 -6.52 -6.54
CA VAL A 104 17.12 -7.19 -6.34
C VAL A 104 17.42 -8.26 -7.40
N ALA A 105 16.42 -8.64 -8.20
CA ALA A 105 16.54 -9.60 -9.28
C ALA A 105 16.66 -8.95 -10.67
N GLY A 106 17.00 -7.65 -10.72
CA GLY A 106 17.25 -6.93 -11.97
C GLY A 106 16.00 -6.48 -12.71
N THR A 107 14.83 -6.45 -12.06
CA THR A 107 13.58 -5.96 -12.67
C THR A 107 13.42 -4.45 -12.54
N GLU A 108 14.42 -3.69 -12.99
CA GLU A 108 14.39 -2.23 -13.05
C GLU A 108 13.60 -1.74 -14.29
N PHE A 109 12.36 -2.19 -14.43
CA PHE A 109 11.49 -1.83 -15.55
C PHE A 109 10.45 -0.79 -15.13
N ASN A 110 9.81 -0.16 -16.13
CA ASN A 110 8.62 0.63 -15.88
C ASN A 110 7.53 -0.25 -15.25
N TRP A 111 6.86 0.24 -14.20
CA TRP A 111 5.84 -0.54 -13.49
C TRP A 111 4.70 -1.01 -14.39
N LYS A 112 4.40 -0.27 -15.47
CA LYS A 112 3.40 -0.68 -16.46
C LYS A 112 3.85 -1.94 -17.20
N THR A 113 5.11 -1.97 -17.63
CA THR A 113 5.71 -3.16 -18.27
C THR A 113 5.70 -4.38 -17.36
N PHE A 114 5.94 -4.16 -16.05
CA PHE A 114 5.81 -5.24 -15.07
C PHE A 114 4.37 -5.76 -14.99
N ALA A 115 3.38 -4.88 -14.92
CA ALA A 115 1.97 -5.25 -14.90
C ALA A 115 1.51 -5.94 -16.20
N ASP A 116 1.94 -5.45 -17.36
CA ASP A 116 1.60 -6.00 -18.68
C ASP A 116 1.99 -7.48 -18.80
N GLY A 117 3.13 -7.88 -18.19
CA GLY A 117 3.61 -9.26 -18.17
C GLY A 117 2.68 -10.25 -17.45
N PHE A 118 1.86 -9.79 -16.50
CA PHE A 118 0.88 -10.64 -15.80
C PHE A 118 -0.50 -10.67 -16.49
N GLN A 119 -0.76 -9.76 -17.42
CA GLN A 119 -2.07 -9.63 -18.09
C GLN A 119 -2.22 -10.53 -19.32
N VAL A 120 -1.12 -11.08 -19.85
CA VAL A 120 -1.14 -11.94 -21.04
C VAL A 120 -0.76 -13.38 -20.69
N HIS A 121 -1.64 -14.35 -21.01
CA HIS A 121 -1.37 -15.79 -20.88
C HIS A 121 -0.48 -16.34 -22.01
N LEU A 122 0.45 -15.53 -22.51
CA LEU A 122 1.53 -15.99 -23.37
C LEU A 122 2.75 -16.12 -22.48
N GLY A 123 3.06 -17.34 -22.08
CA GLY A 123 4.17 -17.64 -21.17
C GLY A 123 5.45 -16.94 -21.63
N PHE A 124 5.83 -15.88 -20.90
CA PHE A 124 7.19 -15.39 -20.93
C PHE A 124 8.05 -16.44 -20.21
N ILE A 125 8.47 -17.44 -20.99
CA ILE A 125 9.73 -18.10 -20.78
C ILE A 125 10.77 -16.98 -20.87
N LEU A 126 11.13 -16.40 -19.73
CA LEU A 126 12.42 -15.72 -19.64
C LEU A 126 13.45 -16.80 -19.99
N PRO A 127 14.24 -16.69 -21.07
CA PRO A 127 15.38 -17.55 -21.21
C PRO A 127 16.27 -17.23 -20.01
N TYR A 128 16.39 -18.17 -19.09
CA TYR A 128 17.50 -18.24 -18.16
C TYR A 128 18.76 -18.47 -19.01
N GLU A 129 19.27 -17.41 -19.63
CA GLU A 129 20.56 -17.45 -20.28
C GLU A 129 21.61 -17.33 -19.17
N TYR A 130 22.14 -18.48 -18.76
CA TYR A 130 23.35 -18.56 -17.96
C TYR A 130 24.45 -17.82 -18.73
N VAL A 131 24.90 -16.66 -18.24
CA VAL A 131 26.10 -15.99 -18.73
C VAL A 131 27.28 -16.56 -17.95
N PRO A 132 28.11 -17.47 -18.51
CA PRO A 132 29.32 -17.89 -17.83
C PRO A 132 30.21 -16.66 -17.64
N ARG A 133 30.65 -16.47 -16.39
CA ARG A 133 31.64 -15.47 -16.01
C ARG A 133 32.89 -15.72 -16.85
N ALA A 134 33.22 -14.79 -17.76
CA ALA A 134 34.45 -14.86 -18.53
C ALA A 134 35.64 -14.94 -17.55
N ASP A 135 36.33 -16.06 -17.63
CA ASP A 135 37.63 -16.31 -17.01
C ASP A 135 38.58 -15.19 -17.44
N LYS A 136 39.03 -14.39 -16.46
CA LYS A 136 40.17 -13.50 -16.65
C LYS A 136 41.43 -14.29 -16.33
N SER A 137 41.89 -15.07 -17.29
CA SER A 137 43.26 -15.57 -17.35
C SER A 137 43.83 -15.32 -18.74
N LEU A 138 44.64 -14.26 -18.82
CA LEU A 138 45.91 -14.08 -19.56
C LEU A 138 46.24 -12.58 -19.64
#